data_AF-A0A4Q2UUD4-F1
#
_entry.id   AF-A0A4Q2UUD4-F1
#
_cell.length_a   1.000
_cell.length_b   1.000
_cell.length_c   1.000
_cell.angle_alpha   90.00
_cell.angle_beta   90.00
_cell.angle_gamma   90.00
#
_symmetry.space_group_name_H-M   'P 1'
#
loop_
_entity.id
_entity.type
_entity.pdbx_description
1 polymer ?
#
loop_
_entity_poly.entity_id
_entity_poly.type
_entity_poly.pdbx_seq_one_letter_code
_entity_poly.pdbx_strand_id
1 'polypeptide(L)'
;MSQPSDEARILLALQALQNDPKLSIRRAATIYKVHYRTLHRRQRGIQSRRESIPNSRKLSDLEEQIIVQFVLDLDSRGFPSRLRFVEEMANSLLIDRDASPVGKRWAHNFIKRQPELKTRLFRKYYYQRAKCEDPTIIRGWFRLVQNTIAKYGIRSDDIWNFDETGFMMGVIMAGMVVTGSERQGRPKSVQPGNREWITVIQAINAEGQSIAPFIIGAGQYHLANWYRECDLPGDWVIATSQNGWTNNELGLEWLKHFDRSTTKRSNARYRLLILDGHESHHSADFERYCKENKIITL
;
A
#
# COMPACT_ATOMS: atom_id res chain seq x y z
N MET A 1 -3.09 43.92 25.02
CA MET A 1 -1.62 43.79 24.93
C MET A 1 -1.21 42.52 25.66
N SER A 2 -0.60 41.56 24.96
CA SER A 2 -0.16 40.30 25.56
C SER A 2 0.89 40.59 26.64
N GLN A 3 0.74 39.97 27.82
CA GLN A 3 1.74 40.06 28.88
C GLN A 3 3.09 39.57 28.30
N PRO A 4 4.19 40.33 28.41
CA PRO A 4 5.48 39.89 27.89
C PRO A 4 5.87 38.59 28.58
N SER A 5 6.23 37.58 27.77
CA SER A 5 6.73 36.27 28.20
C SER A 5 7.78 36.44 29.29
N ASP A 6 7.79 35.56 30.29
CA ASP A 6 8.77 35.57 31.38
C ASP A 6 10.22 35.61 30.87
N GLU A 7 10.49 34.97 29.72
CA GLU A 7 11.82 34.98 29.09
C GLU A 7 12.20 36.35 28.52
N ALA A 8 11.23 37.10 27.98
CA ALA A 8 11.47 38.47 27.50
C ALA A 8 11.83 39.42 28.64
N ARG A 9 11.20 39.26 29.81
CA ARG A 9 11.53 40.03 31.02
C ARG A 9 12.92 39.68 31.55
N ILE A 10 13.33 38.42 31.42
CA ILE A 10 14.69 37.99 31.79
C ILE A 10 15.73 38.62 30.87
N LEU A 11 15.51 38.65 29.54
CA LEU A 11 16.43 39.30 28.61
C LEU A 11 16.58 40.80 28.90
N LEU A 12 15.48 41.50 29.17
CA LEU A 12 15.51 42.91 29.57
C LEU A 12 16.26 43.12 30.89
N ALA A 13 16.11 42.22 31.86
CA ALA A 13 16.84 42.28 33.13
C ALA A 13 18.34 42.05 32.95
N LEU A 14 18.75 41.15 32.04
CA LEU A 14 20.16 40.92 31.71
C LEU A 14 20.78 42.13 31.00
N GLN A 15 20.05 42.76 30.08
CA GLN A 15 20.49 43.97 29.40
C GLN A 15 20.68 45.13 30.39
N ALA A 16 19.77 45.27 31.36
CA ALA A 16 19.90 46.28 32.42
C ALA A 16 21.11 46.04 33.34
N LEU A 17 21.41 44.77 33.67
CA LEU A 17 22.61 44.41 34.43
C LEU A 17 23.92 44.65 33.66
N GLN A 18 23.88 44.56 32.32
CA GLN A 18 25.04 44.91 31.48
C GLN A 18 25.24 46.43 31.38
N ASN A 19 24.15 47.20 31.34
CA ASN A 19 24.19 48.64 31.17
C ASN A 19 24.47 49.43 32.47
N ASP A 20 24.17 48.85 33.63
CA ASP A 20 24.42 49.47 34.94
C ASP A 20 25.27 48.56 35.86
N PRO A 21 26.59 48.81 35.97
CA PRO A 21 27.48 48.04 36.83
C PRO A 21 27.16 48.11 38.34
N LYS A 22 26.36 49.09 38.79
CA LYS A 22 25.96 49.23 40.20
C LYS A 22 24.65 48.48 40.50
N LEU A 23 23.94 48.00 39.48
CA LEU A 23 22.69 47.28 39.64
C LEU A 23 22.95 45.84 40.11
N SER A 24 22.49 45.50 41.32
CA SER A 24 22.58 44.12 41.79
C SER A 24 21.54 43.21 41.13
N ILE A 25 21.88 41.94 40.95
CA ILE A 25 20.99 40.91 40.37
C ILE A 25 19.68 40.79 41.15
N ARG A 26 19.74 40.92 42.49
CA ARG A 26 18.54 40.91 43.35
C ARG A 26 17.63 42.09 43.03
N ARG A 27 18.21 43.28 42.84
CA ARG A 27 17.44 44.49 42.51
C ARG A 27 16.85 44.39 41.11
N ALA A 28 17.61 43.90 40.13
CA ALA A 28 17.11 43.63 38.78
C ALA A 28 15.96 42.61 38.79
N ALA A 29 16.08 41.52 39.55
CA ALA A 29 15.01 40.52 39.69
C ALA A 29 13.70 41.13 40.21
N THR A 30 13.77 42.04 41.18
CA THR A 30 12.60 42.77 41.71
C THR A 30 12.01 43.75 40.69
N ILE A 31 12.84 44.54 40.00
CA ILE A 31 12.39 45.55 39.03
C ILE A 31 11.66 44.89 37.85
N TYR A 32 12.25 43.84 37.29
CA TYR A 32 11.73 43.15 36.12
C TYR A 32 10.72 42.04 36.47
N LYS A 33 10.40 41.87 37.76
CA LYS A 33 9.46 40.86 38.28
C LYS A 33 9.80 39.44 37.81
N VAL A 34 11.08 39.08 37.85
CA VAL A 34 11.58 37.75 37.49
C VAL A 34 12.17 37.04 38.71
N HIS A 35 12.07 35.72 38.76
CA HIS A 35 12.61 34.95 39.88
C HIS A 35 14.15 35.03 39.92
N TYR A 36 14.72 35.44 41.06
CA TYR A 36 16.16 35.66 41.22
C TYR A 36 17.02 34.49 40.74
N ARG A 37 16.67 33.24 41.11
CA ARG A 37 17.43 32.06 40.69
C ARG A 37 17.43 31.87 39.18
N THR A 38 16.34 32.23 38.49
CA THR A 38 16.23 32.09 37.03
C THR A 38 17.10 33.12 36.33
N LEU A 39 17.04 34.38 36.76
CA LEU A 39 17.90 35.46 36.25
C LEU A 39 19.39 35.17 36.47
N HIS A 40 19.75 34.73 37.68
CA HIS A 40 21.12 34.34 38.03
C HIS A 40 21.64 33.18 37.16
N ARG A 41 20.81 32.15 36.89
CA ARG A 41 21.19 31.04 36.01
C ARG A 41 21.42 31.52 34.57
N ARG A 42 20.57 32.42 34.08
CA ARG A 42 20.67 32.98 32.72
C ARG A 42 21.88 33.88 32.54
N GLN A 43 22.22 34.67 33.55
CA GLN A 43 23.45 35.47 33.58
C GLN A 43 24.71 34.59 33.52
N ARG A 44 24.66 33.37 34.06
CA ARG A 44 25.74 32.37 33.95
C ARG A 44 25.68 31.54 32.65
N GLY A 45 24.89 31.97 31.66
CA GLY A 45 24.79 31.33 30.35
C GLY A 45 23.89 30.08 30.29
N ILE A 46 23.16 29.75 31.36
CA ILE A 46 22.28 28.57 31.35
C ILE A 46 20.97 28.92 30.62
N GLN A 47 20.79 28.34 29.43
CA GLN A 47 19.61 28.53 28.57
C GLN A 47 18.30 28.04 29.21
N SER A 48 17.18 28.50 28.66
CA SER A 48 15.86 28.05 29.08
C SER A 48 15.63 26.60 28.71
N ARG A 49 14.78 25.89 29.47
CA ARG A 49 14.42 24.51 29.12
C ARG A 49 13.68 24.42 27.78
N ARG A 50 13.05 25.52 27.34
CA ARG A 50 12.37 25.62 26.04
C ARG A 50 13.36 25.76 24.89
N GLU A 51 14.50 26.42 25.11
CA GLU A 51 15.55 26.63 24.10
C GLU A 51 16.66 25.57 24.18
N SER A 52 16.76 24.86 25.31
CA SER A 52 17.72 23.79 25.49
C SER A 52 17.35 22.59 24.61
N ILE A 53 18.32 22.14 23.81
CA ILE A 53 18.22 20.89 23.08
C ILE A 53 18.07 19.76 24.11
N PRO A 54 17.06 18.88 23.99
CA PRO A 54 16.94 17.73 24.86
C PRO A 54 18.20 16.87 24.79
N ASN A 55 18.70 16.37 25.91
CA ASN A 55 19.87 15.46 25.95
C ASN A 55 19.70 14.19 25.07
N SER A 56 18.48 13.89 24.64
CA SER A 56 18.16 12.82 23.69
C SER A 56 18.45 13.15 22.21
N ARG A 57 18.70 14.43 21.87
CA ARG A 57 19.11 14.87 20.54
C ARG A 57 20.63 14.99 20.50
N LYS A 58 21.27 13.97 19.92
CA LYS A 58 22.73 13.93 19.70
C LYS A 58 23.19 14.75 18.50
N LEU A 59 22.30 15.01 17.55
CA LEU A 59 22.56 15.80 16.36
C LEU A 59 21.87 17.16 16.48
N SER A 60 22.48 18.18 15.89
CA SER A 60 21.92 19.50 15.66
C SER A 60 20.84 19.47 14.57
N ASP A 61 20.03 20.53 14.50
CA ASP A 61 19.00 20.64 13.46
C ASP A 61 19.60 20.65 12.05
N LEU A 62 20.78 21.22 11.87
CA LEU A 62 21.48 21.23 10.58
C LEU A 62 21.94 19.83 10.16
N GLU A 63 22.52 19.06 11.09
CA GLU A 63 22.94 17.68 10.83
C GLU A 63 21.74 16.77 10.55
N GLU A 64 20.64 16.94 11.29
CA GLU A 64 19.39 16.25 11.01
C GLU A 64 18.86 16.60 9.60
N GLN A 65 18.91 17.88 9.20
CA GLN A 65 18.47 18.32 7.87
C GLN A 65 19.31 17.72 6.74
N ILE A 66 20.63 17.61 6.93
CA ILE A 66 21.53 16.96 5.95
C ILE A 66 21.10 15.50 5.73
N ILE A 67 20.80 14.78 6.82
CA ILE A 67 20.33 13.39 6.73
C ILE A 67 18.99 13.31 6.00
N VAL A 68 18.05 14.23 6.26
CA VAL A 68 16.76 14.28 5.54
C VAL A 68 16.99 14.47 4.04
N GLN A 69 17.77 15.48 3.65
CA GLN A 69 18.03 15.78 2.24
C GLN A 69 18.68 14.60 1.51
N PHE A 70 19.62 13.92 2.16
CA PHE A 70 20.28 12.75 1.58
C PHE A 70 19.35 11.55 1.41
N VAL A 71 18.45 11.31 2.37
CA VAL A 71 17.43 10.25 2.26
C VAL A 71 16.47 10.56 1.11
N LEU A 72 16.06 11.82 0.94
CA LEU A 72 15.18 12.24 -0.16
C LEU A 72 15.88 12.13 -1.53
N ASP A 73 17.17 12.48 -1.62
CA ASP A 73 17.95 12.28 -2.84
C ASP A 73 18.03 10.80 -3.24
N LEU A 74 18.31 9.91 -2.28
CA LEU A 74 18.32 8.47 -2.53
C LEU A 74 16.95 7.95 -3.00
N ASP A 75 15.87 8.40 -2.36
CA ASP A 75 14.51 8.02 -2.74
C ASP A 75 14.18 8.51 -4.16
N SER A 76 14.58 9.73 -4.53
CA SER A 76 14.39 10.28 -5.88
C SER A 76 15.10 9.47 -6.98
N ARG A 77 16.20 8.80 -6.62
CA ARG A 77 16.97 7.91 -7.51
C ARG A 77 16.50 6.45 -7.46
N GLY A 78 15.44 6.16 -6.71
CA GLY A 78 14.85 4.82 -6.57
C GLY A 78 15.62 3.89 -5.62
N PHE A 79 16.46 4.43 -4.73
CA PHE A 79 17.21 3.66 -3.74
C PHE A 79 16.55 3.75 -2.35
N PRO A 80 15.67 2.81 -1.97
CA PRO A 80 15.00 2.86 -0.67
C PRO A 80 16.01 2.66 0.48
N SER A 81 16.11 3.66 1.34
CA SER A 81 17.02 3.64 2.48
C SER A 81 16.46 2.82 3.65
N ARG A 82 17.28 1.93 4.24
CA ARG A 82 16.92 1.19 5.46
C ARG A 82 17.17 2.05 6.70
N LEU A 83 16.45 1.78 7.79
CA LEU A 83 16.67 2.45 9.09
C LEU A 83 18.13 2.39 9.56
N ARG A 84 18.80 1.25 9.32
CA ARG A 84 20.21 1.06 9.65
C ARG A 84 21.13 2.03 8.89
N PHE A 85 20.81 2.32 7.64
CA PHE A 85 21.60 3.27 6.84
C PHE A 85 21.50 4.69 7.40
N VAL A 86 20.30 5.09 7.84
CA VAL A 86 20.07 6.39 8.52
C VAL A 86 20.85 6.47 9.85
N GLU A 87 20.95 5.36 10.58
CA GLU A 87 21.78 5.25 11.78
C GLU A 87 23.27 5.36 11.47
N GLU A 88 23.75 4.69 10.42
CA GLU A 88 25.14 4.75 9.95
C GLU A 88 25.55 6.18 9.54
N MET A 89 24.69 6.88 8.80
CA MET A 89 24.90 8.29 8.46
C MET A 89 25.03 9.18 9.70
N ALA A 90 24.13 9.02 10.67
CA ALA A 90 24.16 9.79 11.90
C ALA A 90 25.43 9.51 12.72
N ASN A 91 25.85 8.24 12.78
CA ASN A 91 27.08 7.86 13.46
C ASN A 91 28.33 8.37 12.74
N SER A 92 28.34 8.45 11.40
CA SER A 92 29.44 9.06 10.64
C SER A 92 29.66 10.52 11.05
N LEU A 93 28.58 11.32 11.11
CA LEU A 93 28.66 12.72 11.54
C LEU A 93 29.11 12.87 13.01
N LEU A 94 28.75 11.91 13.86
CA LEU A 94 29.19 11.90 15.26
C LEU A 94 30.66 11.51 15.41
N ILE A 95 31.16 10.58 14.59
CA ILE A 95 32.58 10.20 14.56
C ILE A 95 33.45 11.40 14.18
N ASP A 96 33.03 12.18 13.18
CA ASP A 96 33.73 13.41 12.76
C ASP A 96 33.84 14.44 13.90
N ARG A 97 33.00 14.32 14.92
CA ARG A 97 32.95 15.20 16.11
C ARG A 97 33.49 14.54 17.38
N ASP A 98 34.12 13.36 17.27
CA ASP A 98 34.59 12.54 18.40
C ASP A 98 33.48 12.28 19.45
N ALA A 99 32.25 12.04 18.98
CA ALA A 99 31.06 11.84 19.81
C ALA A 99 30.60 10.38 19.81
N SER A 100 30.00 9.96 20.93
CA SER A 100 29.48 8.60 21.08
C SER A 100 28.28 8.31 20.15
N PRO A 101 28.16 7.08 19.62
CA PRO A 101 27.16 6.70 18.62
C PRO A 101 25.71 6.84 19.13
N VAL A 102 24.77 6.99 18.21
CA VAL A 102 23.34 7.08 18.54
C VAL A 102 22.82 5.78 19.17
N GLY A 103 21.75 5.90 19.97
CA GLY A 103 21.12 4.73 20.59
C GLY A 103 20.23 3.94 19.61
N LYS A 104 19.97 2.67 19.91
CA LYS A 104 19.19 1.73 19.07
C LYS A 104 17.83 2.24 18.56
N ARG A 105 17.18 3.15 19.29
CA ARG A 105 15.85 3.72 18.93
C ARG A 105 15.95 5.06 18.21
N TRP A 106 17.16 5.58 18.00
CA TRP A 106 17.35 6.93 17.48
C TRP A 106 16.81 7.09 16.05
N ALA A 107 17.15 6.18 15.13
CA ALA A 107 16.70 6.26 13.74
C ALA A 107 15.17 6.21 13.62
N HIS A 108 14.52 5.34 14.40
CA HIS A 108 13.06 5.27 14.46
C HIS A 108 12.45 6.58 14.99
N ASN A 109 13.00 7.14 16.07
CA ASN A 109 12.53 8.40 16.64
C ASN A 109 12.86 9.61 15.76
N PHE A 110 13.92 9.54 14.95
CA PHE A 110 14.30 10.54 13.96
C PHE A 110 13.25 10.62 12.85
N ILE A 111 12.91 9.49 12.24
CA ILE A 111 11.88 9.47 11.20
C ILE A 111 10.52 9.91 11.77
N LYS A 112 10.16 9.49 13.00
CA LYS A 112 8.90 9.91 13.62
C LYS A 112 8.78 11.42 13.83
N ARG A 113 9.89 12.15 14.03
CA ARG A 113 9.89 13.60 14.25
C ARG A 113 10.05 14.42 12.97
N GLN A 114 10.42 13.79 11.85
CA GLN A 114 10.62 14.46 10.56
C GLN A 114 9.37 14.26 9.68
N PRO A 115 8.52 15.29 9.48
CA PRO A 115 7.26 15.15 8.73
C PRO A 115 7.47 14.77 7.26
N GLU A 116 8.63 15.05 6.70
CA GLU A 116 9.02 14.72 5.32
C GLU A 116 9.34 13.22 5.13
N LEU A 117 9.61 12.47 6.21
CA LEU A 117 10.04 11.08 6.15
C LEU A 117 8.97 10.13 6.70
N LYS A 118 8.80 8.97 6.03
CA LYS A 118 7.86 7.94 6.48
C LYS A 118 8.37 6.53 6.19
N THR A 119 8.36 5.67 7.19
CA THR A 119 8.66 4.24 7.00
C THR A 119 7.48 3.55 6.31
N ARG A 120 7.74 2.85 5.20
CA ARG A 120 6.76 2.01 4.50
C ARG A 120 7.30 0.59 4.36
N LEU A 121 6.39 -0.39 4.37
CA LEU A 121 6.75 -1.76 4.00
C LEU A 121 6.88 -1.83 2.47
N PHE A 122 8.01 -2.35 1.99
CA PHE A 122 8.14 -2.66 0.57
C PHE A 122 7.29 -3.88 0.23
N ARG A 123 6.65 -3.87 -0.93
CA ARG A 123 5.95 -5.05 -1.46
C ARG A 123 6.96 -5.90 -2.21
N LYS A 124 6.90 -7.22 -2.02
CA LYS A 124 7.64 -8.15 -2.89
C LYS A 124 7.06 -8.02 -4.29
N TYR A 125 7.93 -7.74 -5.26
CA TYR A 125 7.57 -7.55 -6.64
C TYR A 125 8.19 -8.66 -7.48
N TYR A 126 7.39 -9.39 -8.24
CA TYR A 126 7.90 -10.50 -9.07
C TYR A 126 8.67 -9.93 -10.27
N TYR A 127 9.89 -10.41 -10.47
CA TYR A 127 10.81 -9.92 -11.51
C TYR A 127 10.22 -10.00 -12.94
N GLN A 128 9.43 -11.03 -13.23
CA GLN A 128 8.75 -11.16 -14.52
C GLN A 128 7.70 -10.06 -14.73
N ARG A 129 6.97 -9.65 -13.68
CA ARG A 129 6.02 -8.52 -13.77
C ARG A 129 6.75 -7.20 -14.03
N ALA A 130 7.92 -7.00 -13.41
CA ALA A 130 8.75 -5.82 -13.68
C ALA A 130 9.24 -5.73 -15.14
N LYS A 131 9.47 -6.87 -15.81
CA LYS A 131 9.83 -6.90 -17.25
C LYS A 131 8.64 -6.59 -18.16
N CYS A 132 7.43 -6.97 -17.78
CA CYS A 132 6.21 -6.66 -18.53
C CYS A 132 5.76 -5.19 -18.37
N GLU A 133 6.36 -4.45 -17.43
CA GLU A 133 6.10 -3.03 -17.20
C GLU A 133 6.99 -2.08 -18.00
N ASP A 134 7.58 -2.55 -19.11
CA ASP A 134 8.22 -1.65 -20.06
C ASP A 134 7.16 -0.66 -20.61
N PRO A 135 7.34 0.66 -20.42
CA PRO A 135 6.38 1.65 -20.89
C PRO A 135 6.09 1.56 -22.39
N THR A 136 7.04 1.06 -23.18
CA THR A 136 6.88 0.83 -24.63
C THR A 136 5.94 -0.33 -24.91
N ILE A 137 6.07 -1.44 -24.18
CA ILE A 137 5.17 -2.60 -24.30
C ILE A 137 3.76 -2.20 -23.87
N ILE A 138 3.62 -1.56 -22.71
CA ILE A 138 2.33 -1.09 -22.19
C ILE A 138 1.66 -0.14 -23.18
N ARG A 139 2.38 0.88 -23.68
CA ARG A 139 1.83 1.82 -24.68
C ARG A 139 1.44 1.12 -25.98
N GLY A 140 2.21 0.13 -26.41
CA GLY A 140 1.90 -0.70 -27.58
C GLY A 140 0.58 -1.45 -27.41
N TRP A 141 0.38 -2.06 -26.24
CA TRP A 141 -0.86 -2.78 -25.91
C TRP A 141 -2.07 -1.84 -25.85
N PHE A 142 -1.98 -0.69 -25.15
CA PHE A 142 -3.09 0.27 -25.12
C PHE A 142 -3.44 0.82 -26.51
N ARG A 143 -2.44 1.04 -27.38
CA ARG A 143 -2.67 1.44 -28.77
C ARG A 143 -3.39 0.34 -29.55
N LEU A 144 -3.04 -0.93 -29.34
CA LEU A 144 -3.74 -2.06 -29.94
C LEU A 144 -5.22 -2.09 -29.52
N VAL A 145 -5.50 -1.94 -28.21
CA VAL A 145 -6.87 -1.87 -27.68
C VAL A 145 -7.66 -0.74 -28.34
N GLN A 146 -7.11 0.48 -28.38
CA GLN A 146 -7.75 1.64 -29.02
C GLN A 146 -8.02 1.42 -30.51
N ASN A 147 -7.05 0.86 -31.24
CA ASN A 147 -7.19 0.57 -32.66
C ASN A 147 -8.26 -0.49 -32.93
N THR A 148 -8.33 -1.53 -32.10
CA THR A 148 -9.34 -2.60 -32.20
C THR A 148 -10.75 -2.04 -31.95
N ILE A 149 -10.92 -1.23 -30.91
CA ILE A 149 -12.18 -0.54 -30.61
C ILE A 149 -12.63 0.30 -31.81
N ALA A 150 -11.72 1.11 -32.37
CA ALA A 150 -12.03 1.97 -33.52
C ALA A 150 -12.33 1.16 -34.79
N LYS A 151 -11.57 0.10 -35.07
CA LYS A 151 -11.72 -0.74 -36.28
C LYS A 151 -13.07 -1.46 -36.33
N TYR A 152 -13.54 -1.97 -35.20
CA TYR A 152 -14.78 -2.76 -35.14
C TYR A 152 -15.98 -1.97 -34.61
N GLY A 153 -15.81 -0.69 -34.26
CA GLY A 153 -16.88 0.17 -33.75
C GLY A 153 -17.43 -0.32 -32.41
N ILE A 154 -16.56 -0.77 -31.50
CA ILE A 154 -16.94 -1.39 -30.23
C ILE A 154 -17.33 -0.29 -29.24
N ARG A 155 -18.47 -0.47 -28.57
CA ARG A 155 -18.98 0.46 -27.56
C ARG A 155 -18.49 0.06 -26.15
N SER A 156 -18.57 0.98 -25.19
CA SER A 156 -18.14 0.74 -23.80
C SER A 156 -18.88 -0.43 -23.14
N ASP A 157 -20.19 -0.53 -23.35
CA ASP A 157 -21.06 -1.63 -22.88
C ASP A 157 -20.68 -3.00 -23.47
N ASP A 158 -19.91 -3.02 -24.56
CA ASP A 158 -19.46 -4.22 -25.27
C ASP A 158 -17.95 -4.52 -25.09
N ILE A 159 -17.27 -3.82 -24.18
CA ILE A 159 -15.89 -4.12 -23.77
C ILE A 159 -15.94 -4.88 -22.44
N TRP A 160 -15.53 -6.15 -22.46
CA TRP A 160 -15.59 -7.06 -21.33
C TRP A 160 -14.19 -7.48 -20.89
N ASN A 161 -13.99 -7.56 -19.58
CA ASN A 161 -12.81 -8.19 -18.97
C ASN A 161 -13.19 -9.58 -18.47
N PHE A 162 -12.34 -10.56 -18.74
CA PHE A 162 -12.35 -11.88 -18.14
C PHE A 162 -11.40 -11.93 -16.95
N ASP A 163 -11.80 -12.57 -15.86
CA ASP A 163 -10.87 -12.87 -14.77
C ASP A 163 -11.25 -14.16 -14.04
N GLU A 164 -10.24 -14.84 -13.52
CA GLU A 164 -10.40 -16.05 -12.71
C GLU A 164 -9.93 -15.81 -11.27
N THR A 165 -10.72 -16.29 -10.32
CA THR A 165 -10.34 -16.24 -8.91
C THR A 165 -10.53 -17.59 -8.25
N GLY A 166 -9.47 -18.05 -7.58
CA GLY A 166 -9.47 -19.30 -6.82
C GLY A 166 -9.81 -19.05 -5.36
N PHE A 167 -10.81 -19.75 -4.85
CA PHE A 167 -11.14 -19.84 -3.43
C PHE A 167 -10.69 -21.19 -2.88
N MET A 168 -9.77 -21.18 -1.93
CA MET A 168 -9.40 -22.40 -1.22
C MET A 168 -10.37 -22.63 -0.06
N MET A 169 -11.11 -23.73 -0.12
CA MET A 169 -11.99 -24.13 0.98
C MET A 169 -11.15 -24.50 2.21
N GLY A 170 -11.64 -24.17 3.41
CA GLY A 170 -11.00 -24.54 4.68
C GLY A 170 -9.79 -23.70 5.12
N VAL A 171 -9.26 -22.80 4.29
CA VAL A 171 -8.12 -21.95 4.67
C VAL A 171 -8.57 -20.62 5.25
N ILE A 172 -8.36 -20.48 6.57
CA ILE A 172 -8.54 -19.23 7.30
C ILE A 172 -7.22 -18.46 7.27
N MET A 173 -7.23 -17.26 6.68
CA MET A 173 -6.07 -16.36 6.77
C MET A 173 -5.83 -15.92 8.21
N ALA A 174 -4.58 -15.66 8.57
CA ALA A 174 -4.25 -15.12 9.89
C ALA A 174 -4.91 -13.74 10.07
N GLY A 175 -5.93 -13.68 10.92
CA GLY A 175 -6.61 -12.45 11.31
C GLY A 175 -6.10 -11.91 12.66
N MET A 176 -6.22 -10.62 12.88
CA MET A 176 -6.04 -10.05 14.21
C MET A 176 -7.24 -10.45 15.08
N VAL A 177 -6.97 -11.02 16.24
CA VAL A 177 -8.02 -11.40 17.21
C VAL A 177 -7.75 -10.70 18.54
N VAL A 178 -8.83 -10.30 19.22
CA VAL A 178 -8.76 -9.83 20.60
C VAL A 178 -8.77 -11.07 21.51
N THR A 179 -7.75 -11.23 22.33
CA THR A 179 -7.61 -12.36 23.28
C THR A 179 -7.19 -11.83 24.65
N GLY A 180 -7.47 -12.60 25.71
CA GLY A 180 -7.09 -12.24 27.07
C GLY A 180 -5.58 -11.99 27.20
N SER A 181 -5.21 -10.97 27.97
CA SER A 181 -3.84 -10.48 28.13
C SER A 181 -2.87 -11.50 28.72
N GLU A 182 -3.38 -12.48 29.46
CA GLU A 182 -2.58 -13.53 30.11
C GLU A 182 -2.35 -14.76 29.22
N ARG A 183 -2.96 -14.81 28.03
CA ARG A 183 -2.83 -15.98 27.15
C ARG A 183 -1.42 -16.04 26.56
N GLN A 184 -0.66 -17.06 26.94
CA GLN A 184 0.61 -17.38 26.29
C GLN A 184 0.37 -18.09 24.95
N GLY A 185 0.96 -17.53 23.88
CA GLY A 185 0.88 -18.06 22.53
C GLY A 185 -0.24 -17.47 21.68
N ARG A 186 -0.09 -17.58 20.35
CA ARG A 186 -1.11 -17.10 19.39
C ARG A 186 -2.34 -18.03 19.44
N PRO A 187 -3.57 -17.51 19.54
CA PRO A 187 -4.78 -18.31 19.40
C PRO A 187 -4.76 -19.08 18.08
N LYS A 188 -5.08 -20.38 18.14
CA LYS A 188 -5.17 -21.25 16.97
C LYS A 188 -6.64 -21.41 16.61
N SER A 189 -6.99 -21.16 15.35
CA SER A 189 -8.28 -21.58 14.79
C SER A 189 -8.09 -22.95 14.14
N VAL A 190 -9.01 -23.87 14.39
CA VAL A 190 -9.02 -25.18 13.70
C VAL A 190 -9.40 -24.92 12.25
N GLN A 191 -8.54 -25.34 11.32
CA GLN A 191 -8.84 -25.34 9.90
C GLN A 191 -9.37 -26.73 9.52
N PRO A 192 -10.53 -26.84 8.86
CA PRO A 192 -10.94 -28.07 8.21
C PRO A 192 -9.81 -28.52 7.26
N GLY A 193 -9.44 -29.79 7.29
CA GLY A 193 -8.34 -30.32 6.48
C GLY A 193 -8.63 -30.37 4.97
N ASN A 194 -9.86 -30.04 4.55
CA ASN A 194 -10.18 -29.93 3.13
C ASN A 194 -9.48 -28.69 2.55
N ARG A 195 -8.71 -28.88 1.47
CA ARG A 195 -7.96 -27.85 0.73
C ARG A 195 -8.40 -27.78 -0.72
N GLU A 196 -9.59 -28.27 -1.03
CA GLU A 196 -10.16 -28.20 -2.37
C GLU A 196 -10.29 -26.76 -2.82
N TRP A 197 -10.00 -26.54 -4.10
CA TRP A 197 -10.13 -25.24 -4.75
C TRP A 197 -11.47 -25.17 -5.48
N ILE A 198 -12.11 -24.02 -5.34
CA ILE A 198 -13.21 -23.58 -6.20
C ILE A 198 -12.68 -22.44 -7.05
N THR A 199 -12.72 -22.60 -8.36
CA THR A 199 -12.38 -21.52 -9.29
C THR A 199 -13.66 -20.83 -9.72
N VAL A 200 -13.73 -19.51 -9.62
CA VAL A 200 -14.84 -18.72 -10.14
C VAL A 200 -14.31 -17.87 -11.28
N ILE A 201 -14.93 -18.03 -12.44
CA ILE A 201 -14.68 -17.21 -13.61
C ILE A 201 -15.79 -16.18 -13.71
N GLN A 202 -15.41 -14.92 -13.88
CA GLN A 202 -16.37 -13.83 -14.01
C GLN A 202 -15.98 -12.86 -15.12
N ALA A 203 -16.99 -12.21 -15.71
CA ALA A 203 -16.77 -11.10 -16.63
C ALA A 203 -17.58 -9.85 -16.25
N ILE A 204 -16.93 -8.69 -16.42
CA ILE A 204 -17.49 -7.37 -16.14
C ILE A 204 -17.20 -6.45 -17.33
N ASN A 205 -18.18 -5.67 -17.78
CA ASN A 205 -17.96 -4.70 -18.86
C ASN A 205 -17.46 -3.34 -18.37
N ALA A 206 -17.04 -2.47 -19.29
CA ALA A 206 -16.51 -1.15 -18.94
C ALA A 206 -17.54 -0.21 -18.28
N GLU A 207 -18.83 -0.56 -18.31
CA GLU A 207 -19.91 0.15 -17.63
C GLU A 207 -20.25 -0.45 -16.25
N GLY A 208 -19.54 -1.51 -15.83
CA GLY A 208 -19.69 -2.14 -14.51
C GLY A 208 -20.78 -3.22 -14.44
N GLN A 209 -21.35 -3.64 -15.56
CA GLN A 209 -22.29 -4.76 -15.62
C GLN A 209 -21.55 -6.10 -15.59
N SER A 210 -22.06 -7.06 -14.82
CA SER A 210 -21.51 -8.41 -14.73
C SER A 210 -22.40 -9.46 -15.41
N ILE A 211 -21.80 -10.59 -15.76
CA ILE A 211 -22.52 -11.82 -16.10
C ILE A 211 -22.71 -12.70 -14.86
N ALA A 212 -23.53 -13.74 -14.97
CA ALA A 212 -23.62 -14.75 -13.92
C ALA A 212 -22.27 -15.50 -13.82
N PRO A 213 -21.79 -15.81 -12.61
CA PRO A 213 -20.52 -16.49 -12.41
C PRO A 213 -20.54 -17.91 -12.97
N PHE A 214 -19.36 -18.36 -13.38
CA PHE A 214 -19.10 -19.74 -13.78
C PHE A 214 -18.16 -20.37 -12.75
N ILE A 215 -18.67 -21.35 -12.01
CA ILE A 215 -18.03 -21.93 -10.84
C ILE A 215 -17.51 -23.32 -11.20
N ILE A 216 -16.23 -23.56 -11.00
CA ILE A 216 -15.57 -24.83 -11.24
C ILE A 216 -15.15 -25.41 -9.89
N GLY A 217 -15.76 -26.52 -9.51
CA GLY A 217 -15.37 -27.28 -8.32
C GLY A 217 -14.48 -28.47 -8.66
N ALA A 218 -13.60 -28.85 -7.72
CA ALA A 218 -12.91 -30.12 -7.81
C ALA A 218 -13.92 -31.27 -7.67
N GLY A 219 -13.98 -32.16 -8.66
CA GLY A 219 -14.92 -33.29 -8.67
C GLY A 219 -15.07 -33.94 -10.04
N GLN A 220 -15.69 -35.13 -10.05
CA GLN A 220 -16.09 -35.82 -11.28
C GLN A 220 -17.59 -35.75 -11.55
N TYR A 221 -18.38 -35.48 -10.52
CA TYR A 221 -19.84 -35.49 -10.59
C TYR A 221 -20.42 -34.28 -9.90
N HIS A 222 -21.54 -33.83 -10.43
CA HIS A 222 -22.41 -32.87 -9.79
C HIS A 222 -23.19 -33.54 -8.67
N LEU A 223 -23.11 -32.97 -7.45
CA LEU A 223 -23.93 -33.45 -6.35
C LEU A 223 -25.32 -32.80 -6.41
N ALA A 224 -26.37 -33.60 -6.31
CA ALA A 224 -27.75 -33.12 -6.44
C ALA A 224 -28.15 -32.07 -5.38
N ASN A 225 -27.54 -32.13 -4.20
CA ASN A 225 -27.76 -31.17 -3.12
C ASN A 225 -27.31 -29.75 -3.49
N TRP A 226 -26.31 -29.58 -4.36
CA TRP A 226 -25.87 -28.25 -4.83
C TRP A 226 -26.98 -27.47 -5.55
N TYR A 227 -27.98 -28.16 -6.11
CA TYR A 227 -29.10 -27.54 -6.83
C TYR A 227 -30.41 -27.57 -6.06
N ARG A 228 -30.55 -28.49 -5.10
CA ARG A 228 -31.80 -28.69 -4.35
C ARG A 228 -31.81 -28.01 -2.99
N GLU A 229 -30.63 -27.88 -2.38
CA GLU A 229 -30.48 -27.40 -1.01
C GLU A 229 -29.70 -26.08 -0.94
N CYS A 230 -29.15 -25.60 -2.06
CA CYS A 230 -28.53 -24.28 -2.15
C CYS A 230 -29.44 -23.34 -2.93
N ASP A 231 -29.66 -22.15 -2.38
CA ASP A 231 -30.41 -21.05 -3.02
C ASP A 231 -29.57 -20.32 -4.10
N LEU A 232 -28.87 -21.09 -4.95
CA LEU A 232 -28.08 -20.51 -6.04
C LEU A 232 -28.99 -20.07 -7.19
N PRO A 233 -28.77 -18.89 -7.78
CA PRO A 233 -29.52 -18.45 -8.94
C PRO A 233 -29.36 -19.41 -10.13
N GLY A 234 -30.45 -19.67 -10.86
CA GLY A 234 -30.47 -20.66 -11.93
C GLY A 234 -29.69 -20.29 -13.20
N ASP A 235 -29.22 -19.05 -13.30
CA ASP A 235 -28.35 -18.57 -14.37
C ASP A 235 -26.85 -18.75 -14.06
N TRP A 236 -26.51 -19.19 -12.84
CA TRP A 236 -25.14 -19.55 -12.48
C TRP A 236 -24.79 -20.90 -13.10
N VAL A 237 -23.55 -21.03 -13.57
CA VAL A 237 -23.06 -22.30 -14.07
C VAL A 237 -22.17 -22.92 -13.01
N ILE A 238 -22.44 -24.18 -12.68
CA ILE A 238 -21.54 -25.02 -11.90
C ILE A 238 -20.99 -26.05 -12.88
N ALA A 239 -19.68 -26.18 -12.91
CA ALA A 239 -18.91 -27.17 -13.65
C ALA A 239 -17.96 -27.89 -12.70
N THR A 240 -17.43 -29.05 -13.12
CA THR A 240 -16.47 -29.81 -12.32
C THR A 240 -15.25 -30.19 -13.14
N SER A 241 -14.07 -30.11 -12.54
CA SER A 241 -12.84 -30.68 -13.09
C SER A 241 -12.12 -31.51 -12.04
N GLN A 242 -11.24 -32.43 -12.45
CA GLN A 242 -10.55 -33.32 -11.50
C GLN A 242 -9.77 -32.57 -10.40
N ASN A 243 -9.26 -31.38 -10.72
CA ASN A 243 -8.40 -30.58 -9.85
C ASN A 243 -9.04 -29.22 -9.46
N GLY A 244 -10.23 -28.89 -9.97
CA GLY A 244 -10.89 -27.59 -9.74
C GLY A 244 -10.35 -26.44 -10.58
N TRP A 245 -9.47 -26.70 -11.55
CA TRP A 245 -8.90 -25.69 -12.46
C TRP A 245 -9.61 -25.69 -13.80
N THR A 246 -9.49 -24.56 -14.52
CA THR A 246 -9.95 -24.40 -15.89
C THR A 246 -9.06 -25.19 -16.87
N ASN A 247 -9.67 -25.69 -17.94
CA ASN A 247 -9.01 -26.31 -19.09
C ASN A 247 -9.64 -25.80 -20.39
N ASN A 248 -9.17 -26.25 -21.55
CA ASN A 248 -9.65 -25.78 -22.85
C ASN A 248 -11.15 -26.04 -23.06
N GLU A 249 -11.64 -27.18 -22.61
CA GLU A 249 -13.05 -27.54 -22.71
C GLU A 249 -13.93 -26.61 -21.87
N LEU A 250 -13.57 -26.40 -20.61
CA LEU A 250 -14.26 -25.51 -19.68
C LEU A 250 -14.15 -24.04 -20.10
N GLY A 251 -13.01 -23.63 -20.67
CA GLY A 251 -12.83 -22.30 -21.25
C GLY A 251 -13.80 -22.05 -22.40
N LEU A 252 -14.00 -23.03 -23.29
CA LEU A 252 -15.00 -22.94 -24.36
C LEU A 252 -16.44 -22.96 -23.83
N GLU A 253 -16.74 -23.77 -22.80
CA GLU A 253 -18.06 -23.76 -22.16
C GLU A 253 -18.36 -22.43 -21.48
N TRP A 254 -17.36 -21.84 -20.81
CA TRP A 254 -17.45 -20.50 -20.26
C TRP A 254 -17.68 -19.47 -21.37
N LEU A 255 -16.98 -19.56 -22.50
CA LEU A 255 -17.17 -18.64 -23.62
C LEU A 255 -18.61 -18.70 -24.18
N LYS A 256 -19.19 -19.90 -24.27
CA LYS A 256 -20.60 -20.09 -24.65
C LYS A 256 -21.55 -19.52 -23.60
N HIS A 257 -21.20 -19.59 -22.31
CA HIS A 257 -21.96 -18.95 -21.23
C HIS A 257 -21.88 -17.42 -21.32
N PHE A 258 -20.69 -16.87 -21.56
CA PHE A 258 -20.46 -15.45 -21.81
C PHE A 258 -21.29 -14.96 -23.00
N ASP A 259 -21.26 -15.69 -24.13
CA ASP A 259 -22.00 -15.33 -25.32
C ASP A 259 -23.52 -15.30 -25.05
N ARG A 260 -24.07 -16.37 -24.44
CA ARG A 260 -25.49 -16.42 -24.06
C ARG A 260 -25.90 -15.28 -23.12
N SER A 261 -25.02 -14.88 -22.21
CA SER A 261 -25.27 -13.84 -21.22
C SER A 261 -25.23 -12.42 -21.79
N THR A 262 -24.46 -12.20 -22.86
CA THR A 262 -24.18 -10.86 -23.40
C THR A 262 -24.84 -10.58 -24.73
N THR A 263 -25.15 -11.59 -25.56
CA THR A 263 -25.71 -11.40 -26.92
C THR A 263 -27.03 -10.63 -26.91
N LYS A 264 -27.91 -10.84 -25.92
CA LYS A 264 -29.18 -10.11 -25.82
C LYS A 264 -29.02 -8.66 -25.33
N ARG A 265 -27.87 -8.34 -24.73
CA ARG A 265 -27.56 -7.02 -24.16
C ARG A 265 -26.79 -6.13 -25.14
N SER A 266 -26.05 -6.77 -26.04
CA SER A 266 -25.20 -6.10 -27.02
C SER A 266 -26.04 -5.44 -28.11
N ASN A 267 -25.84 -4.14 -28.29
CA ASN A 267 -26.40 -3.39 -29.43
C ASN A 267 -25.36 -3.22 -30.54
N ALA A 268 -24.08 -3.54 -30.29
CA ALA A 268 -23.03 -3.47 -31.28
C ALA A 268 -22.91 -4.75 -32.11
N ARG A 269 -22.19 -4.64 -33.25
CA ARG A 269 -21.90 -5.77 -34.13
C ARG A 269 -20.81 -6.68 -33.57
N TYR A 270 -19.91 -6.15 -32.75
CA TYR A 270 -18.74 -6.85 -32.20
C TYR A 270 -18.61 -6.55 -30.70
N ARG A 271 -18.17 -7.55 -29.94
CA ARG A 271 -17.79 -7.44 -28.53
C ARG A 271 -16.29 -7.63 -28.38
N LEU A 272 -15.66 -6.84 -27.53
CA LEU A 272 -14.26 -7.03 -27.14
C LEU A 272 -14.22 -7.81 -25.83
N LEU A 273 -13.44 -8.88 -25.79
CA LEU A 273 -13.15 -9.66 -24.61
C LEU A 273 -11.65 -9.61 -24.33
N ILE A 274 -11.26 -8.99 -23.21
CA ILE A 274 -9.87 -8.91 -22.78
C ILE A 274 -9.61 -10.10 -21.86
N LEU A 275 -8.59 -10.91 -22.21
CA LEU A 275 -8.24 -12.15 -21.53
C LEU A 275 -6.81 -12.06 -20.96
N ASP A 276 -6.50 -12.92 -20.00
CA ASP A 276 -5.10 -13.22 -19.71
C ASP A 276 -4.57 -14.24 -20.74
N GLY A 277 -3.26 -14.21 -21.01
CA GLY A 277 -2.63 -15.09 -22.00
C GLY A 277 -2.49 -16.55 -21.54
N HIS A 278 -3.39 -17.04 -20.68
CA HIS A 278 -3.33 -18.38 -20.13
C HIS A 278 -3.76 -19.42 -21.18
N GLU A 279 -3.08 -20.58 -21.19
CA GLU A 279 -3.24 -21.60 -22.24
C GLU A 279 -4.67 -22.14 -22.35
N SER A 280 -5.40 -22.19 -21.23
CA SER A 280 -6.80 -22.68 -21.15
C SER A 280 -7.80 -21.88 -22.00
N HIS A 281 -7.44 -20.66 -22.41
CA HIS A 281 -8.28 -19.78 -23.23
C HIS A 281 -7.72 -19.59 -24.65
N HIS A 282 -6.70 -20.38 -25.02
CA HIS A 282 -6.03 -20.33 -26.30
C HIS A 282 -6.12 -21.68 -27.03
N SER A 283 -7.33 -22.05 -27.44
CA SER A 283 -7.57 -23.23 -28.30
C SER A 283 -8.17 -22.83 -29.65
N ALA A 284 -7.96 -23.67 -30.67
CA ALA A 284 -8.48 -23.41 -32.02
C ALA A 284 -10.02 -23.34 -32.04
N ASP A 285 -10.69 -24.12 -31.20
CA ASP A 285 -12.15 -24.12 -31.10
C ASP A 285 -12.67 -22.88 -30.36
N PHE A 286 -11.94 -22.39 -29.36
CA PHE A 286 -12.21 -21.11 -28.70
C PHE A 286 -12.15 -19.95 -29.69
N GLU A 287 -11.05 -19.85 -30.46
CA GLU A 287 -10.85 -18.81 -31.47
C GLU A 287 -11.89 -18.90 -32.61
N ARG A 288 -12.23 -20.13 -33.05
CA ARG A 288 -13.27 -20.33 -34.06
C ARG A 288 -14.63 -19.85 -33.56
N TYR A 289 -14.99 -20.20 -32.33
CA TYR A 289 -16.24 -19.74 -31.73
C TYR A 289 -16.29 -18.22 -31.56
N CYS A 290 -15.20 -17.60 -31.12
CA CYS A 290 -15.09 -16.13 -31.06
C CYS A 290 -15.36 -15.49 -32.43
N LYS A 291 -14.70 -15.99 -33.49
CA LYS A 291 -14.86 -15.49 -34.85
C LYS A 291 -16.28 -15.63 -35.38
N GLU A 292 -16.91 -16.78 -35.16
CA GLU A 292 -18.29 -17.05 -35.59
C GLU A 292 -19.30 -16.14 -34.89
N ASN A 293 -19.07 -15.82 -33.61
CA ASN A 293 -19.98 -15.03 -32.78
C ASN A 293 -19.57 -13.55 -32.65
N LYS A 294 -18.64 -13.09 -33.49
CA LYS A 294 -18.17 -11.69 -33.55
C LYS A 294 -17.62 -11.18 -32.22
N ILE A 295 -16.94 -12.06 -31.48
CA ILE A 295 -16.19 -11.74 -30.28
C ILE A 295 -14.74 -11.56 -30.69
N ILE A 296 -14.16 -10.42 -30.37
CA ILE A 296 -12.74 -10.12 -30.59
C ILE A 296 -12.03 -10.31 -29.26
N THR A 297 -10.96 -11.11 -29.24
CA THR A 297 -10.12 -11.35 -28.07
C THR A 297 -8.85 -10.51 -28.15
N LEU A 298 -8.38 -10.02 -27.00
CA LEU A 298 -7.10 -9.32 -26.83
C LEU A 298 -6.40 -9.74 -25.54
#